data_AF-A0A7X2JA46-F1
#
_entry.id   AF-A0A7X2JA46-F1
#
_cell.length_a   1.000
_cell.length_b   1.000
_cell.length_c   1.000
_cell.angle_alpha   90.00
_cell.angle_beta   90.00
_cell.angle_gamma   90.00
#
_symmetry.space_group_name_H-M   'P 1'
#
loop_
_entity.id
_entity.type
_entity.pdbx_description
1 polymer ?
#
loop_
_entity_poly.entity_id
_entity_poly.type
_entity_poly.pdbx_seq_one_letter_code
_entity_poly.pdbx_strand_id
1 'polypeptide(L)'
;MKNLKKFVAIMAAAAMTLSMVACSSEKTTTSSDTKKETKETTTEDKGSSTDLFDIANYKSDKDKSEWTIAVVTKDNTANWFKRMEIGVNEFGEETGINVIQKGPANADAASQVQVIDDLINQGVDALCVVPIDPGAIEASLKNAMEQGIVVITHEASNQKNTLFDTEAFTADDFGAAIMDALAKDMGEKGKYALMVAYTTSTTHMEYANAQYKRQQEAYPDMELINDGAIPSAESEESIDTSYERAKEILKANPDLKGFTGVASTDCPGIAKAVEELGLDVKVVGVGTPNEFKPYVESGTISTIKLWDPKDSGYVMCKVASMILAGEEVGEGSDLGIDGYNKITMVEGDNRCLIGQADLTITKDNINDYDF
;
A
#
# COMPACT_ATOMS: atom_id res chain seq x y z
N MET A 1 -35.55 -2.74 41.38
CA MET A 1 -35.62 -2.07 42.70
C MET A 1 -34.21 -1.86 43.21
N LYS A 2 -33.95 -0.66 43.73
CA LYS A 2 -32.67 -0.06 44.14
C LYS A 2 -31.77 -0.97 44.98
N ASN A 3 -30.47 -0.92 44.74
CA ASN A 3 -29.46 -0.42 45.69
C ASN A 3 -28.03 -0.74 45.22
N LEU A 4 -27.26 0.30 44.88
CA LEU A 4 -25.80 0.24 45.07
C LEU A 4 -25.34 1.55 45.71
N LYS A 5 -24.70 1.40 46.87
CA LYS A 5 -24.16 2.48 47.71
C LYS A 5 -22.64 2.51 47.55
N LYS A 6 -22.14 3.73 47.30
CA LYS A 6 -20.91 4.37 47.83
C LYS A 6 -19.55 3.82 47.38
N PHE A 7 -18.70 4.70 46.82
CA PHE A 7 -17.60 5.45 47.48
C PHE A 7 -17.35 6.72 46.60
N VAL A 8 -17.48 7.98 47.05
CA VAL A 8 -16.54 8.81 47.87
C VAL A 8 -15.24 9.05 47.06
N ALA A 9 -14.76 10.26 46.72
CA ALA A 9 -15.01 11.62 47.17
C ALA A 9 -14.12 12.65 46.39
N ILE A 10 -14.51 13.95 46.44
CA ILE A 10 -13.62 15.14 46.64
C ILE A 10 -12.74 15.57 45.42
N MET A 11 -12.59 16.81 44.95
CA MET A 11 -12.79 18.22 45.40
C MET A 11 -12.81 19.07 44.08
N ALA A 12 -13.82 19.86 43.72
CA ALA A 12 -14.20 21.23 44.15
C ALA A 12 -13.19 22.37 43.84
N ALA A 13 -13.55 23.23 42.87
CA ALA A 13 -13.54 24.72 42.88
C ALA A 13 -13.74 25.21 41.42
N ALA A 14 -14.88 25.74 40.97
CA ALA A 14 -15.49 27.06 41.26
C ALA A 14 -14.47 28.21 41.11
N ALA A 15 -14.67 29.28 40.35
CA ALA A 15 -15.84 29.83 39.68
C ALA A 15 -15.41 30.78 38.55
N MET A 16 -16.22 30.87 37.49
CA MET A 16 -16.25 32.01 36.55
C MET A 16 -16.86 33.23 37.25
N THR A 17 -16.47 34.45 36.87
CA THR A 17 -17.36 35.38 36.13
C THR A 17 -16.84 36.82 36.03
N LEU A 18 -17.12 37.42 34.85
CA LEU A 18 -17.43 38.83 34.54
C LEU A 18 -16.32 39.89 34.72
N SER A 19 -15.78 40.49 33.65
CA SER A 19 -16.32 41.47 32.68
C SER A 19 -16.08 42.94 33.08
N MET A 20 -15.51 43.71 32.13
CA MET A 20 -15.86 45.08 31.71
C MET A 20 -14.65 46.01 31.46
N VAL A 21 -14.48 46.32 30.17
CA VAL A 21 -14.28 47.64 29.53
C VAL A 21 -13.90 48.84 30.42
N ALA A 22 -12.82 49.53 30.04
CA ALA A 22 -12.72 50.99 30.12
C ALA A 22 -11.68 51.55 29.13
N CYS A 23 -12.12 52.47 28.27
CA CYS A 23 -11.33 53.31 27.36
C CYS A 23 -10.53 54.39 28.11
N SER A 24 -9.45 54.89 27.50
CA SER A 24 -9.09 56.32 27.58
C SER A 24 -8.21 56.74 26.40
N SER A 25 -8.42 57.97 25.95
CA SER A 25 -7.98 58.60 24.71
C SER A 25 -7.22 59.91 24.97
N GLU A 26 -6.72 60.53 23.88
CA GLU A 26 -6.06 61.86 23.71
C GLU A 26 -4.51 61.84 23.67
N LYS A 27 -3.79 62.56 22.79
CA LYS A 27 -4.11 63.75 21.96
C LYS A 27 -3.12 63.95 20.78
N THR A 28 -3.66 64.56 19.74
CA THR A 28 -3.22 65.23 18.49
C THR A 28 -1.83 65.91 18.45
N THR A 29 -1.04 65.77 17.35
CA THR A 29 -0.78 66.82 16.30
C THR A 29 0.15 66.38 15.15
N THR A 30 -0.37 66.53 13.92
CA THR A 30 0.17 67.04 12.63
C THR A 30 1.60 66.79 12.11
N SER A 31 1.60 66.36 10.83
CA SER A 31 2.46 66.77 9.70
C SER A 31 3.92 66.30 9.62
N SER A 32 4.23 65.44 8.64
CA SER A 32 4.91 65.82 7.38
C SER A 32 5.39 64.58 6.63
N ASP A 33 4.94 64.44 5.39
CA ASP A 33 5.48 63.50 4.41
C ASP A 33 6.90 63.91 4.03
N THR A 34 7.87 63.00 4.14
CA THR A 34 9.08 63.03 3.33
C THR A 34 9.54 61.60 3.05
N LYS A 35 9.49 61.24 1.77
CA LYS A 35 10.05 60.03 1.16
C LYS A 35 11.44 59.71 1.71
N LYS A 36 11.66 58.45 2.08
CA LYS A 36 12.98 57.82 2.13
C LYS A 36 12.94 56.59 1.24
N GLU A 37 13.67 56.66 0.14
CA GLU A 37 13.99 55.53 -0.74
C GLU A 37 14.62 54.42 0.09
N THR A 38 14.02 53.24 0.04
CA THR A 38 14.65 52.00 0.45
C THR A 38 14.91 51.22 -0.83
N LYS A 39 16.19 50.98 -1.11
CA LYS A 39 16.68 50.11 -2.18
C LYS A 39 16.03 48.74 -2.01
N GLU A 40 15.05 48.43 -2.86
CA GLU A 40 14.65 47.05 -3.13
C GLU A 40 15.85 46.34 -3.75
N THR A 41 16.43 45.42 -2.98
CA THR A 41 17.24 44.36 -3.57
C THR A 41 16.23 43.36 -4.08
N THR A 42 15.99 43.39 -5.39
CA THR A 42 15.23 42.37 -6.10
C THR A 42 16.02 41.07 -5.98
N THR A 43 15.71 40.28 -4.97
CA THR A 43 15.92 38.84 -5.05
C THR A 43 14.99 38.37 -6.16
N GLU A 44 15.59 37.99 -7.29
CA GLU A 44 14.90 37.23 -8.32
C GLU A 44 14.28 36.00 -7.65
N ASP A 45 12.97 36.07 -7.51
CA ASP A 45 12.12 34.92 -7.26
C ASP A 45 12.29 33.97 -8.46
N LYS A 46 13.19 33.00 -8.32
CA LYS A 46 13.23 31.81 -9.18
C LYS A 46 12.09 30.85 -8.79
N GLY A 47 10.89 31.38 -8.60
CA GLY A 47 9.65 30.62 -8.56
C GLY A 47 9.22 30.28 -9.99
N SER A 48 9.97 29.41 -10.66
CA SER A 48 9.32 28.57 -11.66
C SER A 48 8.67 27.46 -10.86
N SER A 49 7.35 27.48 -10.68
CA SER A 49 6.63 26.31 -10.17
C SER A 49 6.71 25.25 -11.27
N THR A 50 7.83 24.51 -11.29
CA THR A 50 8.02 23.37 -12.18
C THR A 50 6.86 22.43 -11.91
N ASP A 51 6.13 22.08 -12.96
CA ASP A 51 5.07 21.09 -12.86
C ASP A 51 5.68 19.76 -12.42
N LEU A 52 5.39 19.36 -11.17
CA LEU A 52 5.96 18.15 -10.57
C LEU A 52 5.53 16.88 -11.31
N PHE A 53 4.51 16.93 -12.16
CA PHE A 53 3.97 15.75 -12.85
C PHE A 53 4.33 15.68 -14.34
N ASP A 54 4.97 16.72 -14.88
CA ASP A 54 5.58 16.67 -16.21
C ASP A 54 6.88 15.85 -16.15
N ILE A 55 6.81 14.65 -16.72
CA ILE A 55 7.90 13.66 -16.70
C ILE A 55 9.18 14.18 -17.38
N ALA A 56 9.07 15.16 -18.30
CA ALA A 56 10.23 15.74 -18.96
C ALA A 56 11.16 16.49 -17.98
N ASN A 57 10.64 16.91 -16.82
CA ASN A 57 11.41 17.60 -15.78
C ASN A 57 12.38 16.68 -15.02
N TYR A 58 12.25 15.35 -15.20
CA TYR A 58 13.02 14.34 -14.46
C TYR A 58 14.08 13.65 -15.32
N LYS A 59 14.26 14.06 -16.58
CA LYS A 59 15.34 13.57 -17.41
C LYS A 59 16.69 13.89 -16.75
N SER A 60 17.52 12.87 -16.55
CA SER A 60 18.85 13.01 -15.99
C SER A 60 19.88 13.36 -17.06
N ASP A 61 20.81 14.26 -16.70
CA ASP A 61 22.00 14.56 -17.51
C ASP A 61 23.19 13.64 -17.16
N LYS A 62 23.08 12.79 -16.13
CA LYS A 62 24.12 11.83 -15.74
C LYS A 62 24.13 10.62 -16.67
N ASP A 63 25.28 9.95 -16.76
CA ASP A 63 25.35 8.66 -17.46
C ASP A 63 24.55 7.59 -16.70
N LYS A 64 23.96 6.61 -17.42
CA LYS A 64 23.15 5.53 -16.81
C LYS A 64 23.87 4.79 -15.68
N SER A 65 25.18 4.61 -15.80
CA SER A 65 26.01 3.94 -14.79
C SER A 65 26.20 4.73 -13.50
N GLU A 66 25.84 6.02 -13.48
CA GLU A 66 25.91 6.89 -12.31
C GLU A 66 24.56 6.98 -11.58
N TRP A 67 23.48 6.47 -12.19
CA TRP A 67 22.16 6.50 -11.57
C TRP A 67 22.08 5.54 -10.41
N THR A 68 21.42 5.98 -9.34
CA THR A 68 20.96 5.12 -8.24
C THR A 68 19.44 5.09 -8.18
N ILE A 69 18.85 3.90 -8.35
CA ILE A 69 17.41 3.66 -8.17
C ILE A 69 17.23 2.89 -6.86
N ALA A 70 16.50 3.47 -5.92
CA ALA A 70 16.19 2.81 -4.65
C ALA A 70 14.75 2.32 -4.62
N VAL A 71 14.55 1.05 -4.32
CA VAL A 71 13.25 0.43 -4.06
C VAL A 71 13.03 0.32 -2.56
N VAL A 72 11.94 0.89 -2.06
CA VAL A 72 11.54 0.87 -0.65
C VAL A 72 10.31 -0.02 -0.48
N THR A 73 10.46 -1.14 0.21
CA THR A 73 9.40 -2.11 0.47
C THR A 73 8.66 -1.83 1.78
N LYS A 74 7.53 -2.52 2.02
CA LYS A 74 6.80 -2.47 3.30
C LYS A 74 7.64 -3.07 4.44
N ASP A 75 8.37 -4.16 4.17
CA ASP A 75 9.39 -4.73 5.05
C ASP A 75 10.44 -5.53 4.23
N ASN A 76 11.54 -5.97 4.87
CA ASN A 76 12.62 -6.75 4.20
C ASN A 76 12.66 -8.23 4.60
N THR A 77 11.70 -8.71 5.36
CA THR A 77 11.71 -10.04 5.98
C THR A 77 10.73 -11.00 5.31
N ALA A 78 9.62 -10.49 4.77
CA ALA A 78 8.60 -11.26 4.08
C ALA A 78 9.14 -11.88 2.79
N ASN A 79 8.72 -13.11 2.50
CA ASN A 79 9.14 -13.84 1.30
C ASN A 79 8.71 -13.12 0.02
N TRP A 80 7.60 -12.38 0.07
CA TRP A 80 7.15 -11.47 -0.98
C TRP A 80 8.24 -10.47 -1.41
N PHE A 81 8.80 -9.72 -0.45
CA PHE A 81 9.80 -8.70 -0.75
C PHE A 81 11.19 -9.28 -1.03
N LYS A 82 11.50 -10.49 -0.55
CA LYS A 82 12.68 -11.23 -1.01
C LYS A 82 12.56 -11.65 -2.47
N ARG A 83 11.36 -12.05 -2.91
CA ARG A 83 11.11 -12.34 -4.33
C ARG A 83 11.22 -11.09 -5.19
N MET A 84 10.73 -9.95 -4.69
CA MET A 84 10.92 -8.64 -5.33
C MET A 84 12.38 -8.26 -5.50
N GLU A 85 13.22 -8.47 -4.48
CA GLU A 85 14.65 -8.15 -4.51
C GLU A 85 15.40 -8.84 -5.66
N ILE A 86 14.97 -10.06 -6.03
CA ILE A 86 15.54 -10.78 -7.18
C ILE A 86 15.33 -9.97 -8.47
N GLY A 87 14.12 -9.42 -8.69
CA GLY A 87 13.81 -8.65 -9.90
C GLY A 87 14.48 -7.29 -9.92
N VAL A 88 14.58 -6.64 -8.76
CA VAL A 88 15.34 -5.40 -8.59
C VAL A 88 16.80 -5.65 -8.98
N ASN A 89 17.45 -6.69 -8.42
CA ASN A 89 18.84 -7.01 -8.73
C ASN A 89 19.04 -7.40 -10.19
N GLU A 90 18.13 -8.19 -10.78
CA GLU A 90 18.17 -8.58 -12.19
C GLU A 90 18.16 -7.35 -13.11
N PHE A 91 17.30 -6.37 -12.84
CA PHE A 91 17.29 -5.11 -13.58
C PHE A 91 18.65 -4.38 -13.50
N GLY A 92 19.26 -4.33 -12.32
CA GLY A 92 20.57 -3.72 -12.12
C GLY A 92 21.68 -4.45 -12.89
N GLU A 93 21.68 -5.79 -12.86
CA GLU A 93 22.66 -6.61 -13.57
C GLU A 93 22.57 -6.44 -15.09
N GLU A 94 21.35 -6.37 -15.64
CA GLU A 94 21.13 -6.21 -17.08
C GLU A 94 21.49 -4.80 -17.59
N THR A 95 21.23 -3.77 -16.79
CA THR A 95 21.37 -2.37 -17.22
C THR A 95 22.68 -1.72 -16.80
N GLY A 96 23.35 -2.28 -15.79
CA GLY A 96 24.51 -1.68 -15.13
C GLY A 96 24.17 -0.48 -14.25
N ILE A 97 22.88 -0.21 -14.00
CA ILE A 97 22.41 0.83 -13.07
C ILE A 97 22.59 0.35 -11.63
N ASN A 98 23.00 1.23 -10.73
CA ASN A 98 23.06 0.91 -9.31
C ASN A 98 21.63 0.86 -8.74
N VAL A 99 21.13 -0.33 -8.47
CA VAL A 99 19.81 -0.54 -7.86
C VAL A 99 19.95 -1.13 -6.47
N ILE A 100 19.15 -0.62 -5.54
CA ILE A 100 19.15 -1.10 -4.16
C ILE A 100 17.73 -1.30 -3.68
N GLN A 101 17.50 -2.38 -2.94
CA GLN A 101 16.28 -2.55 -2.15
C GLN A 101 16.56 -2.20 -0.68
N LYS A 102 15.64 -1.46 -0.08
CA LYS A 102 15.60 -1.09 1.33
C LYS A 102 14.17 -1.22 1.84
N GLY A 103 14.03 -1.20 3.15
CA GLY A 103 12.76 -1.39 3.83
C GLY A 103 12.98 -1.31 5.32
N PRO A 104 11.95 -0.97 6.10
CA PRO A 104 12.07 -0.93 7.55
C PRO A 104 12.28 -2.34 8.12
N ALA A 105 12.81 -2.40 9.34
CA ALA A 105 13.05 -3.68 10.03
C ALA A 105 11.75 -4.41 10.39
N ASN A 106 10.65 -3.66 10.56
CA ASN A 106 9.29 -4.16 10.77
C ASN A 106 8.35 -3.33 9.89
N ALA A 107 7.18 -3.87 9.55
CA ALA A 107 6.14 -3.17 8.79
C ALA A 107 5.49 -2.04 9.62
N ASP A 108 6.21 -0.94 9.78
CA ASP A 108 5.80 0.26 10.50
C ASP A 108 5.98 1.50 9.61
N ALA A 109 4.90 2.28 9.43
CA ALA A 109 4.88 3.41 8.50
C ALA A 109 5.89 4.51 8.89
N ALA A 110 6.09 4.78 10.19
CA ALA A 110 7.05 5.79 10.64
C ALA A 110 8.50 5.37 10.33
N SER A 111 8.78 4.07 10.44
CA SER A 111 10.08 3.49 10.08
C SER A 111 10.29 3.53 8.57
N GLN A 112 9.24 3.31 7.77
CA GLN A 112 9.32 3.45 6.31
C GLN A 112 9.61 4.90 5.88
N VAL A 113 8.98 5.89 6.53
CA VAL A 113 9.27 7.33 6.32
C VAL A 113 10.76 7.62 6.55
N GLN A 114 11.36 7.09 7.62
CA GLN A 114 12.79 7.28 7.90
C GLN A 114 13.69 6.72 6.79
N VAL A 115 13.37 5.51 6.29
CA VAL A 115 14.12 4.90 5.17
C VAL A 115 14.02 5.75 3.91
N ILE A 116 12.82 6.28 3.62
CA ILE A 116 12.59 7.16 2.47
C ILE A 116 13.41 8.45 2.62
N ASP A 117 13.31 9.14 3.76
CA ASP A 117 14.01 10.41 4.00
C ASP A 117 15.54 10.23 3.94
N ASP A 118 16.06 9.11 4.44
CA ASP A 118 17.49 8.78 4.35
C ASP A 118 17.96 8.58 2.91
N LEU A 119 17.13 7.99 2.04
CA LEU A 119 17.44 7.80 0.62
C LEU A 119 17.35 9.11 -0.15
N ILE A 120 16.37 9.96 0.16
CA ILE A 120 16.28 11.32 -0.39
C ILE A 120 17.53 12.11 -0.01
N ASN A 121 17.96 12.07 1.26
CA ASN A 121 19.17 12.75 1.72
C ASN A 121 20.46 12.21 1.09
N GLN A 122 20.49 10.93 0.68
CA GLN A 122 21.59 10.34 -0.08
C GLN A 122 21.61 10.79 -1.55
N GLY A 123 20.55 11.44 -2.04
CA GLY A 123 20.47 11.96 -3.40
C GLY A 123 20.35 10.88 -4.46
N VAL A 124 19.56 9.83 -4.18
CA VAL A 124 19.19 8.83 -5.21
C VAL A 124 18.48 9.50 -6.39
N ASP A 125 18.63 8.94 -7.58
CA ASP A 125 18.03 9.50 -8.81
C ASP A 125 16.57 9.11 -8.96
N ALA A 126 16.20 7.93 -8.44
CA ALA A 126 14.82 7.49 -8.37
C ALA A 126 14.51 6.76 -7.07
N LEU A 127 13.26 6.92 -6.64
CA LEU A 127 12.67 6.29 -5.48
C LEU A 127 11.40 5.53 -5.92
N CYS A 128 11.47 4.22 -5.86
CA CYS A 128 10.38 3.30 -6.12
C CYS A 128 9.83 2.84 -4.76
N VAL A 129 8.53 2.99 -4.47
CA VAL A 129 7.99 2.69 -3.12
C VAL A 129 6.77 1.78 -3.17
N VAL A 130 6.78 0.75 -2.33
CA VAL A 130 5.58 -0.03 -1.97
C VAL A 130 5.14 0.42 -0.56
N PRO A 131 4.14 1.31 -0.44
CA PRO A 131 3.80 1.94 0.84
C PRO A 131 3.03 1.01 1.78
N ILE A 132 3.30 1.15 3.08
CA ILE A 132 2.43 0.58 4.13
C ILE A 132 1.16 1.44 4.26
N ASP A 133 1.35 2.75 4.33
CA ASP A 133 0.33 3.78 4.41
C ASP A 133 0.71 4.91 3.44
N PRO A 134 0.04 5.02 2.28
CA PRO A 134 0.33 6.07 1.30
C PRO A 134 0.26 7.48 1.89
N GLY A 135 -0.68 7.72 2.80
CA GLY A 135 -0.88 9.01 3.46
C GLY A 135 0.28 9.40 4.38
N ALA A 136 0.90 8.43 5.03
CA ALA A 136 2.02 8.66 5.94
C ALA A 136 3.29 9.14 5.22
N ILE A 137 3.49 8.72 3.96
CA ILE A 137 4.71 9.03 3.19
C ILE A 137 4.56 10.22 2.23
N GLU A 138 3.36 10.78 2.06
CA GLU A 138 3.08 11.86 1.10
C GLU A 138 4.04 13.05 1.20
N ALA A 139 4.34 13.50 2.43
CA ALA A 139 5.22 14.64 2.64
C ALA A 139 6.66 14.37 2.19
N SER A 140 7.17 13.17 2.45
CA SER A 140 8.50 12.73 2.04
C SER A 140 8.57 12.55 0.52
N LEU A 141 7.56 11.93 -0.10
CA LEU A 141 7.52 11.77 -1.55
C LEU A 141 7.43 13.11 -2.29
N LYS A 142 6.63 14.06 -1.78
CA LYS A 142 6.59 15.42 -2.32
C LYS A 142 7.98 16.08 -2.26
N ASN A 143 8.67 15.95 -1.13
CA ASN A 143 10.03 16.47 -0.98
C ASN A 143 11.03 15.81 -1.95
N ALA A 144 10.89 14.51 -2.21
CA ALA A 144 11.70 13.82 -3.23
C ALA A 144 11.48 14.42 -4.63
N MET A 145 10.22 14.57 -5.03
CA MET A 145 9.85 15.14 -6.34
C MET A 145 10.32 16.59 -6.50
N GLU A 146 10.20 17.42 -5.44
CA GLU A 146 10.71 18.80 -5.43
C GLU A 146 12.24 18.88 -5.59
N GLN A 147 12.96 17.81 -5.25
CA GLN A 147 14.40 17.68 -5.48
C GLN A 147 14.76 17.07 -6.84
N GLY A 148 13.76 16.77 -7.68
CA GLY A 148 13.94 16.16 -9.00
C GLY A 148 14.18 14.65 -8.96
N ILE A 149 13.89 13.99 -7.84
CA ILE A 149 13.95 12.52 -7.73
C ILE A 149 12.71 11.94 -8.40
N VAL A 150 12.90 11.00 -9.32
CA VAL A 150 11.79 10.24 -9.93
C VAL A 150 11.10 9.42 -8.84
N VAL A 151 9.79 9.62 -8.65
CA VAL A 151 9.01 8.80 -7.71
C VAL A 151 8.06 7.89 -8.47
N ILE A 152 8.15 6.59 -8.21
CA ILE A 152 7.25 5.54 -8.73
C ILE A 152 6.68 4.76 -7.55
N THR A 153 5.42 4.38 -7.62
CA THR A 153 4.79 3.53 -6.61
C THR A 153 4.27 2.21 -7.18
N HIS A 154 4.00 1.27 -6.29
CA HIS A 154 3.31 0.01 -6.55
C HIS A 154 2.45 -0.31 -5.34
N GLU A 155 1.27 -0.88 -5.56
CA GLU A 155 0.25 -1.12 -4.54
C GLU A 155 -0.33 0.17 -3.93
N ALA A 156 -0.38 1.26 -4.70
CA ALA A 156 -0.72 2.57 -4.19
C ALA A 156 -1.44 3.45 -5.24
N SER A 157 -2.52 2.90 -5.81
CA SER A 157 -3.40 3.58 -6.78
C SER A 157 -3.89 4.99 -6.34
N ASN A 158 -3.88 5.28 -5.03
CA ASN A 158 -4.28 6.55 -4.44
C ASN A 158 -3.11 7.46 -4.00
N GLN A 159 -1.86 7.05 -4.22
CA GLN A 159 -0.69 7.86 -3.86
C GLN A 159 -0.66 9.12 -4.72
N LYS A 160 -0.56 10.31 -4.11
CA LYS A 160 -0.64 11.58 -4.85
C LYS A 160 0.72 12.04 -5.37
N ASN A 161 1.75 12.01 -4.52
CA ASN A 161 3.09 12.43 -4.91
C ASN A 161 3.86 11.25 -5.53
N THR A 162 3.46 10.87 -6.74
CA THR A 162 4.13 9.87 -7.57
C THR A 162 3.97 10.25 -9.04
N LEU A 163 4.94 9.92 -9.89
CA LEU A 163 4.80 10.12 -11.34
C LEU A 163 3.90 9.07 -11.95
N PHE A 164 4.07 7.83 -11.52
CA PHE A 164 3.23 6.70 -11.88
C PHE A 164 3.14 5.73 -10.71
N ASP A 165 1.97 5.12 -10.58
CA ASP A 165 1.80 3.87 -9.85
C ASP A 165 1.80 2.71 -10.85
N THR A 166 2.42 1.59 -10.51
CA THR A 166 2.48 0.40 -11.37
C THR A 166 1.67 -0.71 -10.73
N GLU A 167 0.78 -1.35 -11.48
CA GLU A 167 -0.10 -2.41 -10.97
C GLU A 167 -0.11 -3.61 -11.91
N ALA A 168 -0.15 -4.81 -11.35
CA ALA A 168 -0.19 -6.05 -12.13
C ALA A 168 -1.53 -6.26 -12.86
N PHE A 169 -2.60 -5.66 -12.34
CA PHE A 169 -3.99 -5.84 -12.75
C PHE A 169 -4.88 -4.78 -12.09
N THR A 170 -6.18 -4.80 -12.36
CA THR A 170 -7.15 -3.95 -11.65
C THR A 170 -7.57 -4.59 -10.32
N ALA A 171 -7.75 -3.78 -9.27
CA ALA A 171 -8.20 -4.26 -7.97
C ALA A 171 -9.61 -4.89 -8.01
N ASP A 172 -10.51 -4.35 -8.84
CA ASP A 172 -11.87 -4.85 -9.02
C ASP A 172 -11.87 -6.29 -9.55
N ASP A 173 -11.11 -6.56 -10.63
CA ASP A 173 -11.06 -7.91 -11.23
C ASP A 173 -10.37 -8.90 -10.29
N PHE A 174 -9.32 -8.48 -9.59
CA PHE A 174 -8.57 -9.34 -8.69
C PHE A 174 -9.36 -9.72 -7.44
N GLY A 175 -10.01 -8.74 -6.80
CA GLY A 175 -10.90 -9.00 -5.66
C GLY A 175 -12.11 -9.84 -6.05
N ALA A 176 -12.71 -9.59 -7.23
CA ALA A 176 -13.79 -10.43 -7.74
C ALA A 176 -13.33 -11.89 -7.94
N ALA A 177 -12.13 -12.12 -8.49
CA ALA A 177 -11.58 -13.46 -8.69
C ALA A 177 -11.32 -14.20 -7.36
N ILE A 178 -10.84 -13.51 -6.32
CA ILE A 178 -10.70 -14.08 -4.97
C ILE A 178 -12.06 -14.54 -4.44
N MET A 179 -13.09 -13.70 -4.58
CA MET A 179 -14.43 -14.02 -4.11
C MET A 179 -15.05 -15.17 -4.90
N ASP A 180 -14.91 -15.20 -6.22
CA ASP A 180 -15.42 -16.28 -7.07
C ASP A 180 -14.80 -17.63 -6.69
N ALA A 181 -13.50 -17.65 -6.39
CA ALA A 181 -12.80 -18.86 -5.93
C ALA A 181 -13.30 -19.32 -4.55
N LEU A 182 -13.43 -18.42 -3.58
CA LEU A 182 -13.96 -18.79 -2.27
C LEU A 182 -15.43 -19.26 -2.36
N ALA A 183 -16.27 -18.58 -3.14
CA ALA A 183 -17.67 -18.94 -3.32
C ALA A 183 -17.80 -20.36 -3.88
N LYS A 184 -16.99 -20.71 -4.89
CA LYS A 184 -16.93 -22.06 -5.44
C LYS A 184 -16.60 -23.10 -4.35
N ASP A 185 -15.64 -22.83 -3.49
CA ASP A 185 -15.22 -23.75 -2.43
C ASP A 185 -16.27 -23.91 -1.32
N MET A 186 -17.02 -22.85 -1.03
CA MET A 186 -18.12 -22.85 -0.06
C MET A 186 -19.42 -23.43 -0.62
N GLY A 187 -19.49 -23.69 -1.93
CA GLY A 187 -20.73 -24.05 -2.61
C GLY A 187 -21.75 -22.91 -2.62
N GLU A 188 -21.25 -21.68 -2.78
CA GLU A 188 -21.98 -20.42 -2.97
C GLU A 188 -22.90 -20.02 -1.81
N LYS A 189 -22.63 -20.52 -0.60
CA LYS A 189 -23.46 -20.21 0.58
C LYS A 189 -22.70 -20.22 1.90
N GLY A 190 -23.24 -19.50 2.88
CA GLY A 190 -22.75 -19.50 4.26
C GLY A 190 -21.86 -18.30 4.60
N LYS A 191 -21.41 -18.28 5.85
CA LYS A 191 -20.67 -17.12 6.38
C LYS A 191 -19.19 -17.20 6.07
N TYR A 192 -18.59 -16.07 5.75
CA TYR A 192 -17.16 -15.93 5.60
C TYR A 192 -16.62 -14.72 6.36
N ALA A 193 -15.32 -14.75 6.62
CA ALA A 193 -14.57 -13.64 7.19
C ALA A 193 -13.53 -13.15 6.18
N LEU A 194 -13.14 -11.89 6.28
CA LEU A 194 -12.16 -11.28 5.40
C LEU A 194 -11.10 -10.59 6.25
N MET A 195 -9.84 -10.91 6.03
CA MET A 195 -8.73 -10.27 6.72
C MET A 195 -7.87 -9.44 5.76
N VAL A 196 -7.26 -8.41 6.32
CA VAL A 196 -6.26 -7.54 5.67
C VAL A 196 -5.10 -7.40 6.66
N ALA A 197 -3.91 -6.97 6.21
CA ALA A 197 -2.87 -6.61 7.17
C ALA A 197 -3.13 -5.26 7.85
N TYR A 198 -3.45 -4.23 7.06
CA TYR A 198 -3.70 -2.87 7.53
C TYR A 198 -4.82 -2.22 6.73
N THR A 199 -5.72 -1.55 7.43
CA THR A 199 -6.81 -0.73 6.87
C THR A 199 -6.32 0.56 6.22
N THR A 200 -5.09 0.98 6.52
CA THR A 200 -4.42 2.12 5.88
C THR A 200 -3.76 1.75 4.56
N SER A 201 -3.62 0.45 4.25
CA SER A 201 -3.07 0.00 2.97
C SER A 201 -4.15 0.03 1.89
N THR A 202 -3.85 0.73 0.80
CA THR A 202 -4.80 0.96 -0.30
C THR A 202 -5.23 -0.33 -0.98
N THR A 203 -4.28 -1.12 -1.50
CA THR A 203 -4.61 -2.37 -2.21
C THR A 203 -5.35 -3.36 -1.33
N HIS A 204 -4.96 -3.51 -0.07
CA HIS A 204 -5.66 -4.39 0.85
C HIS A 204 -7.15 -4.03 0.96
N MET A 205 -7.45 -2.74 1.13
CA MET A 205 -8.83 -2.28 1.21
C MET A 205 -9.54 -2.34 -0.14
N GLU A 206 -8.88 -2.04 -1.26
CA GLU A 206 -9.48 -2.14 -2.59
C GLU A 206 -9.85 -3.60 -2.92
N TYR A 207 -8.95 -4.55 -2.72
CA TYR A 207 -9.22 -5.97 -2.95
C TYR A 207 -10.31 -6.49 -2.01
N ALA A 208 -10.33 -6.05 -0.76
CA ALA A 208 -11.35 -6.42 0.21
C ALA A 208 -12.74 -5.90 -0.17
N ASN A 209 -12.82 -4.63 -0.54
CA ASN A 209 -14.07 -4.01 -1.00
C ASN A 209 -14.57 -4.63 -2.30
N ALA A 210 -13.67 -4.94 -3.25
CA ALA A 210 -14.02 -5.62 -4.50
C ALA A 210 -14.57 -7.03 -4.25
N GLN A 211 -14.01 -7.79 -3.32
CA GLN A 211 -14.57 -9.09 -2.90
C GLN A 211 -15.98 -8.95 -2.35
N TYR A 212 -16.22 -8.02 -1.43
CA TYR A 212 -17.54 -7.82 -0.83
C TYR A 212 -18.57 -7.34 -1.86
N LYS A 213 -18.19 -6.41 -2.74
CA LYS A 213 -19.02 -5.97 -3.88
C LYS A 213 -19.39 -7.18 -4.74
N ARG A 214 -18.43 -8.02 -5.11
CA ARG A 214 -18.66 -9.22 -5.91
C ARG A 214 -19.59 -10.21 -5.21
N GLN A 215 -19.43 -10.41 -3.89
CA GLN A 215 -20.32 -11.23 -3.09
C GLN A 215 -21.77 -10.74 -3.18
N GLN A 216 -21.99 -9.45 -2.98
CA GLN A 216 -23.34 -8.85 -3.01
C GLN A 216 -24.00 -9.00 -4.39
N GLU A 217 -23.22 -8.90 -5.46
CA GLU A 217 -23.72 -8.97 -6.84
C GLU A 217 -24.04 -10.40 -7.29
N ALA A 218 -23.23 -11.39 -6.90
CA ALA A 218 -23.28 -12.74 -7.46
C ALA A 218 -23.67 -13.85 -6.48
N TYR A 219 -23.44 -13.67 -5.17
CA TYR A 219 -23.55 -14.71 -4.16
C TYR A 219 -24.40 -14.27 -2.95
N PRO A 220 -25.72 -14.01 -3.14
CA PRO A 220 -26.58 -13.48 -2.09
C PRO A 220 -26.82 -14.46 -0.90
N ASP A 221 -26.53 -15.75 -1.07
CA ASP A 221 -26.61 -16.76 -0.02
C ASP A 221 -25.32 -16.86 0.83
N MET A 222 -24.30 -16.08 0.47
CA MET A 222 -23.10 -15.87 1.29
C MET A 222 -23.24 -14.60 2.11
N GLU A 223 -22.57 -14.56 3.26
CA GLU A 223 -22.64 -13.43 4.19
C GLU A 223 -21.26 -13.15 4.79
N LEU A 224 -20.77 -11.91 4.62
CA LEU A 224 -19.63 -11.44 5.39
C LEU A 224 -20.07 -11.22 6.84
N ILE A 225 -19.34 -11.79 7.80
CA ILE A 225 -19.64 -11.61 9.23
C ILE A 225 -19.58 -10.14 9.66
N ASN A 226 -20.02 -9.86 10.89
CA ASN A 226 -20.04 -8.51 11.47
C ASN A 226 -20.87 -7.51 10.65
N ASP A 227 -22.02 -7.95 10.13
CA ASP A 227 -22.94 -7.15 9.32
C ASP A 227 -22.26 -6.50 8.08
N GLY A 228 -21.30 -7.21 7.46
CA GLY A 228 -20.59 -6.73 6.28
C GLY A 228 -19.47 -5.72 6.57
N ALA A 229 -19.02 -5.60 7.82
CA ALA A 229 -17.88 -4.75 8.15
C ALA A 229 -16.57 -5.29 7.54
N ILE A 230 -15.86 -4.43 6.81
CA ILE A 230 -14.57 -4.73 6.18
C ILE A 230 -13.46 -3.95 6.89
N PRO A 231 -12.36 -4.61 7.30
CA PRO A 231 -12.15 -6.05 7.37
C PRO A 231 -12.83 -6.68 8.61
N SER A 232 -12.81 -8.01 8.69
CA SER A 232 -13.14 -8.73 9.93
C SER A 232 -12.04 -8.61 11.00
N ALA A 233 -10.77 -8.52 10.60
CA ALA A 233 -9.62 -8.25 11.47
C ALA A 233 -8.39 -7.78 10.67
N GLU A 234 -7.45 -7.16 11.37
CA GLU A 234 -6.11 -6.80 10.86
C GLU A 234 -5.07 -7.82 11.34
N SER A 235 -4.23 -8.31 10.41
CA SER A 235 -3.10 -9.23 10.72
C SER A 235 -1.79 -8.51 11.01
N GLU A 236 -1.68 -7.21 10.74
CA GLU A 236 -0.48 -6.42 11.03
C GLU A 236 0.79 -6.98 10.35
N GLU A 237 0.65 -7.48 9.11
CA GLU A 237 1.70 -8.16 8.33
C GLU A 237 2.40 -9.31 9.09
N SER A 238 1.64 -10.01 9.95
CA SER A 238 2.18 -11.04 10.84
C SER A 238 1.35 -12.32 10.78
N ILE A 239 2.01 -13.43 10.46
CA ILE A 239 1.40 -14.77 10.47
C ILE A 239 0.88 -15.14 11.87
N ASP A 240 1.62 -14.79 12.92
CA ASP A 240 1.24 -15.10 14.30
C ASP A 240 0.03 -14.29 14.74
N THR A 241 -0.01 -12.99 14.41
CA THR A 241 -1.18 -12.15 14.66
C THR A 241 -2.38 -12.66 13.85
N SER A 242 -2.18 -12.95 12.56
CA SER A 242 -3.21 -13.54 11.70
C SER A 242 -3.81 -14.82 12.32
N TYR A 243 -2.96 -15.73 12.78
CA TYR A 243 -3.37 -16.97 13.44
C TYR A 243 -4.19 -16.72 14.71
N GLU A 244 -3.78 -15.80 15.58
CA GLU A 244 -4.54 -15.49 16.80
C GLU A 244 -5.91 -14.85 16.47
N ARG A 245 -5.96 -13.90 15.53
CA ARG A 245 -7.22 -13.29 15.07
C ARG A 245 -8.15 -14.33 14.43
N ALA A 246 -7.61 -15.21 13.59
CA ALA A 246 -8.38 -16.28 12.98
C ALA A 246 -8.98 -17.22 14.04
N LYS A 247 -8.21 -17.59 15.07
CA LYS A 247 -8.72 -18.41 16.19
C LYS A 247 -9.85 -17.71 16.96
N GLU A 248 -9.75 -16.41 17.18
CA GLU A 248 -10.81 -15.63 17.83
C GLU A 248 -12.09 -15.62 16.98
N ILE A 249 -11.95 -15.32 15.68
CA ILE A 249 -13.06 -15.30 14.72
C ILE A 249 -13.74 -16.68 14.63
N LEU A 250 -12.95 -17.75 14.49
CA LEU A 250 -13.46 -19.13 14.40
C LEU A 250 -14.21 -19.56 15.67
N LYS A 251 -13.72 -19.18 16.87
CA LYS A 251 -14.40 -19.47 18.14
C LYS A 251 -15.71 -18.71 18.28
N ALA A 252 -15.75 -17.45 17.83
CA ALA A 252 -16.94 -16.61 17.89
C ALA A 252 -18.00 -17.01 16.85
N ASN A 253 -17.57 -17.60 15.72
CA ASN A 253 -18.41 -17.94 14.57
C ASN A 253 -18.27 -19.45 14.22
N PRO A 254 -18.86 -20.36 15.02
CA PRO A 254 -18.74 -21.80 14.79
C PRO A 254 -19.41 -22.29 13.49
N ASP A 255 -20.24 -21.46 12.87
CA ASP A 255 -20.91 -21.70 11.58
C ASP A 255 -20.16 -21.13 10.37
N LEU A 256 -19.01 -20.49 10.57
CA LEU A 256 -18.17 -19.94 9.51
C LEU A 256 -17.73 -21.05 8.53
N LYS A 257 -17.75 -20.74 7.23
CA LYS A 257 -17.42 -21.66 6.13
C LYS A 257 -16.22 -21.23 5.31
N GLY A 258 -15.87 -19.94 5.34
CA GLY A 258 -14.79 -19.41 4.53
C GLY A 258 -13.99 -18.30 5.21
N PHE A 259 -12.76 -18.12 4.75
CA PHE A 259 -11.94 -16.94 4.96
C PHE A 259 -11.37 -16.46 3.64
N THR A 260 -11.21 -15.15 3.53
CA THR A 260 -10.24 -14.57 2.61
C THR A 260 -9.19 -13.75 3.33
N GLY A 261 -8.01 -13.67 2.72
CA GLY A 261 -6.89 -12.85 3.17
C GLY A 261 -6.23 -12.17 1.96
N VAL A 262 -5.87 -10.90 2.09
CA VAL A 262 -5.33 -10.11 0.96
C VAL A 262 -3.88 -9.67 1.17
N ALA A 263 -3.33 -9.88 2.37
CA ALA A 263 -1.90 -9.81 2.62
C ALA A 263 -1.28 -11.21 2.59
N SER A 264 -0.02 -11.30 2.16
CA SER A 264 0.71 -12.57 2.04
C SER A 264 0.78 -13.39 3.35
N THR A 265 0.69 -12.71 4.49
CA THR A 265 0.74 -13.30 5.83
C THR A 265 -0.63 -13.73 6.38
N ASP A 266 -1.73 -13.27 5.77
CA ASP A 266 -3.09 -13.56 6.23
C ASP A 266 -3.39 -15.06 6.14
N CYS A 267 -3.38 -15.62 4.94
CA CYS A 267 -3.85 -16.99 4.73
C CYS A 267 -3.02 -18.05 5.45
N PRO A 268 -1.67 -17.97 5.56
CA PRO A 268 -0.90 -18.93 6.34
C PRO A 268 -1.31 -18.97 7.82
N GLY A 269 -1.55 -17.81 8.44
CA GLY A 269 -2.03 -17.72 9.81
C GLY A 269 -3.45 -18.30 9.97
N ILE A 270 -4.35 -17.97 9.06
CA ILE A 270 -5.72 -18.49 9.01
C ILE A 270 -5.71 -20.02 8.83
N ALA A 271 -4.96 -20.54 7.86
CA ALA A 271 -4.91 -21.96 7.55
C ALA A 271 -4.35 -22.78 8.72
N LYS A 272 -3.28 -22.27 9.37
CA LYS A 272 -2.74 -22.86 10.62
C LYS A 272 -3.82 -22.95 11.71
N ALA A 273 -4.64 -21.91 11.89
CA ALA A 273 -5.72 -21.91 12.88
C ALA A 273 -6.84 -22.92 12.53
N VAL A 274 -7.24 -22.98 11.26
CA VAL A 274 -8.25 -23.92 10.77
C VAL A 274 -7.81 -25.37 10.99
N GLU A 275 -6.57 -25.70 10.61
CA GLU A 275 -6.03 -27.06 10.72
C GLU A 275 -5.83 -27.49 12.19
N GLU A 276 -5.30 -26.60 13.04
CA GLU A 276 -5.14 -26.89 14.47
C GLU A 276 -6.47 -27.21 15.16
N LEU A 277 -7.52 -26.48 14.78
CA LEU A 277 -8.86 -26.66 15.34
C LEU A 277 -9.62 -27.84 14.68
N GLY A 278 -9.06 -28.47 13.64
CA GLY A 278 -9.68 -29.58 12.92
C GLY A 278 -10.98 -29.19 12.22
N LEU A 279 -11.07 -27.95 11.74
CA LEU A 279 -12.27 -27.40 11.11
C LEU A 279 -12.22 -27.57 9.59
N ASP A 280 -13.39 -27.73 8.97
CA ASP A 280 -13.55 -27.69 7.51
C ASP A 280 -14.01 -26.29 7.08
N VAL A 281 -13.07 -25.36 7.08
CA VAL A 281 -13.25 -23.95 6.67
C VAL A 281 -12.32 -23.69 5.50
N LYS A 282 -12.84 -23.10 4.43
CA LYS A 282 -12.11 -22.84 3.19
C LYS A 282 -11.34 -21.53 3.28
N VAL A 283 -10.14 -21.48 2.69
CA VAL A 283 -9.29 -20.30 2.70
C VAL A 283 -8.85 -20.01 1.27
N VAL A 284 -9.01 -18.77 0.82
CA VAL A 284 -8.54 -18.28 -0.50
C VAL A 284 -7.94 -16.90 -0.31
N GLY A 285 -6.86 -16.58 -1.01
CA GLY A 285 -6.30 -15.24 -0.89
C GLY A 285 -4.93 -15.08 -1.53
N VAL A 286 -4.22 -14.07 -1.04
CA VAL A 286 -2.93 -13.63 -1.58
C VAL A 286 -1.78 -14.22 -0.78
N GLY A 287 -0.76 -14.73 -1.46
CA GLY A 287 0.54 -15.04 -0.87
C GLY A 287 1.40 -15.92 -1.77
N THR A 288 2.61 -16.26 -1.30
CA THR A 288 3.60 -16.92 -2.17
C THR A 288 3.42 -18.44 -2.23
N PRO A 289 3.74 -19.09 -3.37
CA PRO A 289 3.55 -20.52 -3.57
C PRO A 289 4.20 -21.38 -2.49
N ASN A 290 5.44 -21.09 -2.10
CA ASN A 290 6.18 -21.90 -1.13
C ASN A 290 5.57 -21.84 0.28
N GLU A 291 5.04 -20.69 0.69
CA GLU A 291 4.41 -20.52 2.00
C GLU A 291 3.02 -21.17 2.06
N PHE A 292 2.32 -21.22 0.92
CA PHE A 292 0.97 -21.78 0.80
C PHE A 292 0.97 -23.28 0.51
N LYS A 293 2.05 -23.81 -0.09
CA LYS A 293 2.18 -25.19 -0.51
C LYS A 293 1.69 -26.24 0.50
N PRO A 294 2.08 -26.23 1.78
CA PRO A 294 1.59 -27.22 2.73
C PRO A 294 0.05 -27.20 2.88
N TYR A 295 -0.55 -26.00 2.85
CA TYR A 295 -2.00 -25.81 3.00
C TYR A 295 -2.78 -26.11 1.71
N VAL A 296 -2.13 -25.97 0.55
CA VAL A 296 -2.70 -26.41 -0.73
C VAL A 296 -2.66 -27.93 -0.86
N GLU A 297 -1.59 -28.56 -0.39
CA GLU A 297 -1.46 -30.01 -0.39
C GLU A 297 -2.47 -30.67 0.56
N SER A 298 -2.70 -30.08 1.74
CA SER A 298 -3.72 -30.51 2.71
C SER A 298 -5.15 -30.26 2.25
N GLY A 299 -5.36 -29.29 1.35
CA GLY A 299 -6.66 -28.88 0.82
C GLY A 299 -7.38 -27.80 1.64
N THR A 300 -6.70 -27.21 2.63
CA THR A 300 -7.20 -26.05 3.40
C THR A 300 -7.29 -24.80 2.52
N ILE A 301 -6.30 -24.60 1.66
CA ILE A 301 -6.29 -23.55 0.63
C ILE A 301 -6.47 -24.21 -0.74
N SER A 302 -7.50 -23.86 -1.51
CA SER A 302 -7.67 -24.43 -2.86
C SER A 302 -6.98 -23.61 -3.96
N THR A 303 -6.94 -22.29 -3.75
CA THR A 303 -6.59 -21.31 -4.76
C THR A 303 -5.82 -20.16 -4.11
N ILE A 304 -4.72 -19.80 -4.76
CA ILE A 304 -3.91 -18.62 -4.46
C ILE A 304 -4.12 -17.64 -5.62
N LYS A 305 -4.41 -16.38 -5.29
CA LYS A 305 -4.39 -15.28 -6.24
C LYS A 305 -3.13 -14.47 -5.99
N LEU A 306 -2.34 -14.25 -7.04
CA LEU A 306 -0.99 -13.71 -6.91
C LEU A 306 -0.60 -12.92 -8.17
N TRP A 307 0.58 -12.35 -8.17
CA TRP A 307 1.41 -11.91 -9.31
C TRP A 307 2.86 -12.08 -8.87
N ASP A 308 3.82 -12.12 -9.78
CA ASP A 308 5.22 -12.31 -9.36
C ASP A 308 5.82 -11.01 -8.79
N PRO A 309 6.19 -10.95 -7.49
CA PRO A 309 6.79 -9.74 -6.92
C PRO A 309 8.12 -9.36 -7.57
N LYS A 310 8.83 -10.35 -8.15
CA LYS A 310 10.05 -10.13 -8.94
C LYS A 310 9.75 -9.18 -10.09
N ASP A 311 8.68 -9.46 -10.83
CA ASP A 311 8.31 -8.71 -12.03
C ASP A 311 7.86 -7.30 -11.66
N SER A 312 7.11 -7.12 -10.56
CA SER A 312 6.78 -5.80 -10.01
C SER A 312 8.04 -4.97 -9.71
N GLY A 313 9.02 -5.55 -9.01
CA GLY A 313 10.26 -4.85 -8.68
C GLY A 313 11.05 -4.41 -9.92
N TYR A 314 11.15 -5.31 -10.92
CA TYR A 314 11.78 -5.00 -12.20
C TYR A 314 11.05 -3.86 -12.92
N VAL A 315 9.72 -3.94 -13.01
CA VAL A 315 8.86 -2.97 -13.69
C VAL A 315 8.99 -1.57 -13.07
N MET A 316 8.98 -1.45 -11.74
CA MET A 316 9.18 -0.17 -11.07
C MET A 316 10.53 0.46 -11.47
N CYS A 317 11.62 -0.32 -11.42
CA CYS A 317 12.94 0.15 -11.82
C CYS A 317 13.00 0.52 -13.31
N LYS A 318 12.35 -0.26 -14.17
CA LYS A 318 12.27 -0.01 -15.61
C LYS A 318 11.57 1.31 -15.92
N VAL A 319 10.41 1.55 -15.32
CA VAL A 319 9.65 2.80 -15.49
C VAL A 319 10.48 3.99 -15.01
N ALA A 320 11.11 3.89 -13.84
CA ALA A 320 11.97 4.94 -13.32
C ALA A 320 13.17 5.24 -14.25
N SER A 321 13.82 4.20 -14.77
CA SER A 321 14.95 4.32 -15.70
C SER A 321 14.55 4.96 -17.04
N MET A 322 13.37 4.62 -17.57
CA MET A 322 12.84 5.24 -18.78
C MET A 322 12.63 6.75 -18.59
N ILE A 323 12.06 7.17 -17.46
CA ILE A 323 11.86 8.58 -17.14
C ILE A 323 13.20 9.31 -17.00
N LEU A 324 14.16 8.72 -16.27
CA LEU A 324 15.52 9.28 -16.16
C LEU A 324 16.20 9.41 -17.53
N ALA A 325 15.93 8.50 -18.47
CA ALA A 325 16.45 8.56 -19.83
C ALA A 325 15.71 9.57 -20.74
N GLY A 326 14.57 10.12 -20.30
CA GLY A 326 13.67 10.92 -21.12
C GLY A 326 12.94 10.10 -22.19
N GLU A 327 12.75 8.81 -21.95
CA GLU A 327 11.96 7.90 -22.77
C GLU A 327 10.47 8.01 -22.40
N GLU A 328 9.57 7.80 -23.36
CA GLU A 328 8.12 7.84 -23.12
C GLU A 328 7.63 6.58 -22.40
N VAL A 329 6.73 6.76 -21.43
CA VAL A 329 6.03 5.68 -20.73
C VAL A 329 4.55 6.05 -20.55
N GLY A 330 3.64 5.09 -20.78
CA GLY A 330 2.20 5.31 -20.70
C GLY A 330 1.38 4.21 -21.38
N GLU A 331 0.21 4.59 -21.90
CA GLU A 331 -0.70 3.70 -22.62
C GLU A 331 0.01 2.97 -23.78
N GLY A 332 -0.10 1.65 -23.80
CA GLY A 332 0.47 0.79 -24.82
C GLY A 332 1.99 0.56 -24.71
N SER A 333 2.65 1.09 -23.67
CA SER A 333 4.06 0.80 -23.43
C SER A 333 4.31 -0.70 -23.24
N ASP A 334 5.48 -1.14 -23.71
CA ASP A 334 6.02 -2.48 -23.51
C ASP A 334 7.18 -2.38 -22.51
N LEU A 335 7.01 -2.98 -21.33
CA LEU A 335 8.03 -2.96 -20.28
C LEU A 335 8.97 -4.18 -20.32
N GLY A 336 8.80 -5.08 -21.29
CA GLY A 336 9.68 -6.22 -21.54
C GLY A 336 9.52 -7.40 -20.58
N ILE A 337 8.45 -7.41 -19.77
CA ILE A 337 8.12 -8.46 -18.82
C ILE A 337 6.73 -9.01 -19.18
N ASP A 338 6.58 -10.34 -19.17
CA ASP A 338 5.30 -10.99 -19.47
C ASP A 338 4.19 -10.45 -18.55
N GLY A 339 3.05 -10.11 -19.15
CA GLY A 339 1.97 -9.39 -18.46
C GLY A 339 2.13 -7.86 -18.40
N TYR A 340 3.32 -7.32 -18.68
CA TYR A 340 3.59 -5.87 -18.76
C TYR A 340 4.01 -5.39 -20.16
N ASN A 341 3.88 -6.25 -21.17
CA ASN A 341 4.23 -5.93 -22.57
C ASN A 341 3.21 -5.03 -23.29
N LYS A 342 2.08 -4.75 -22.64
CA LYS A 342 1.04 -3.84 -23.16
C LYS A 342 0.29 -3.18 -22.00
N ILE A 343 0.85 -2.08 -21.51
CA ILE A 343 0.29 -1.33 -20.39
C ILE A 343 -1.01 -0.64 -20.78
N THR A 344 -1.99 -0.68 -19.87
CA THR A 344 -3.16 0.21 -19.88
C THR A 344 -2.95 1.29 -18.85
N MET A 345 -3.13 2.55 -19.23
CA MET A 345 -3.01 3.69 -18.34
C MET A 345 -4.38 4.13 -17.84
N VAL A 346 -4.52 4.25 -16.51
CA VAL A 346 -5.73 4.76 -15.86
C VAL A 346 -5.38 6.04 -15.13
N GLU A 347 -6.16 7.10 -15.38
CA GLU A 347 -6.04 8.36 -14.64
C GLU A 347 -7.07 8.39 -13.50
N GLY A 348 -6.59 8.68 -12.29
CA GLY A 348 -7.38 8.82 -11.07
C GLY A 348 -6.74 9.81 -10.12
N ASP A 349 -6.50 9.38 -8.86
CA ASP A 349 -5.69 10.16 -7.91
C ASP A 349 -4.23 10.29 -8.36
N ASN A 350 -3.75 9.33 -9.16
CA ASN A 350 -2.50 9.38 -9.92
C ASN A 350 -2.66 8.75 -11.32
N ARG A 351 -1.54 8.59 -12.03
CA ARG A 351 -1.47 7.81 -13.28
C ARG A 351 -1.06 6.38 -12.95
N CYS A 352 -1.97 5.43 -13.08
CA CYS A 352 -1.70 4.01 -12.87
C CYS A 352 -1.33 3.35 -14.21
N LEU A 353 -0.20 2.62 -14.24
CA LEU A 353 0.25 1.76 -15.34
C LEU A 353 -0.13 0.32 -15.00
N ILE A 354 -1.17 -0.20 -15.65
CA ILE A 354 -1.79 -1.49 -15.34
C ILE A 354 -1.36 -2.55 -16.36
N GLY A 355 -0.81 -3.65 -15.86
CA GLY A 355 -0.51 -4.86 -16.61
C GLY A 355 -1.67 -5.86 -16.70
N GLN A 356 -1.34 -7.07 -17.11
CA GLN A 356 -2.18 -8.27 -17.15
C GLN A 356 -1.38 -9.47 -16.61
N ALA A 357 -0.84 -9.31 -15.39
CA ALA A 357 0.14 -10.22 -14.78
C ALA A 357 -0.44 -11.01 -13.59
N ASP A 358 -1.77 -11.15 -13.51
CA ASP A 358 -2.39 -11.93 -12.44
C ASP A 358 -2.10 -13.44 -12.60
N LEU A 359 -1.82 -14.08 -11.47
CA LEU A 359 -1.57 -15.50 -11.36
C LEU A 359 -2.69 -16.16 -10.55
N THR A 360 -3.12 -17.31 -11.03
CA THR A 360 -3.99 -18.22 -10.29
C THR A 360 -3.25 -19.52 -10.08
N ILE A 361 -2.97 -19.83 -8.82
CA ILE A 361 -2.18 -20.98 -8.43
C ILE A 361 -3.06 -21.93 -7.65
N THR A 362 -3.06 -23.19 -8.05
CA THR A 362 -3.83 -24.28 -7.46
C THR A 362 -2.91 -25.48 -7.26
N LYS A 363 -3.45 -26.56 -6.72
CA LYS A 363 -2.73 -27.83 -6.59
C LYS A 363 -2.12 -28.33 -7.91
N ASP A 364 -2.70 -27.97 -9.06
CA ASP A 364 -2.28 -28.48 -10.37
C ASP A 364 -0.98 -27.83 -10.87
N ASN A 365 -0.73 -26.57 -10.51
CA ASN A 365 0.42 -25.78 -10.99
C ASN A 365 1.31 -25.21 -9.88
N ILE A 366 1.01 -25.43 -8.59
CA ILE A 366 1.82 -24.88 -7.49
C ILE A 366 3.29 -25.34 -7.52
N ASN A 367 3.57 -26.49 -8.14
CA ASN A 367 4.94 -26.99 -8.29
C ASN A 367 5.70 -26.36 -9.46
N ASP A 368 5.05 -25.54 -10.28
CA ASP A 368 5.69 -24.79 -11.36
C ASP A 368 6.37 -23.51 -10.83
N TYR A 369 6.12 -23.16 -9.56
CA TYR A 369 6.65 -21.98 -8.88
C TYR A 369 7.49 -22.39 -7.66
N ASP A 370 8.60 -21.68 -7.44
CA ASP A 370 9.53 -21.92 -6.33
C ASP A 370 9.93 -20.59 -5.66
N PHE A 371 8.94 -19.87 -5.14
CA PHE A 371 9.14 -18.63 -4.37
C PHE A 371 8.10 -18.45 -3.26
#